data_AF-A0A4Z2C9D8-F1
#
_entry.id   AF-A0A4Z2C9D8-F1
#
_cell.length_a   1.000
_cell.length_b   1.000
_cell.length_c   1.000
_cell.angle_alpha   90.00
_cell.angle_beta   90.00
_cell.angle_gamma   90.00
#
_symmetry.space_group_name_H-M   'P 1'
#
loop_
_entity.id
_entity.type
_entity.pdbx_description
1 polymer ?
#
loop_
_entity_poly.entity_id
_entity_poly.type
_entity_poly.pdbx_seq_one_letter_code
_entity_poly.pdbx_strand_id
1 'polypeptide(L)'
;MFGGVNADEIATLCYERFHQLPRRGKPEPGREWSLLAAVVKVTRWTPSEEVTKEVVSLATGTKCIGRTALSPNGDVLNDSHAEVIARRGCVRYLIQELHRTVTGGDSSVFCRAEQQGKWKLKPGVSFHFFTSHTPCGDASIIPMSDSQSLPCPPVTLVKDEDVKGQAKGSAVKRKAEGLDKGENIKLIRLEEEETADGIPDGRGNPQQSSLLNSSRSETPSQSRSAEGDTQNLSWMVLKDGGSSDSTGPRAQVPDIHRTGAKCVPGTEPDPLHAGGGYHQTGVLRVKPGRGEPTLSLSCSDKMARWGVLGFQGALLSHYLQEALYFTSVVVGKCPYSQEVMHRALVARCLHVSDLPAGFSLHPPTLIQASLEFPFSQGQTELQHKAGQGRISPCGAAISWCNVTEQPLDVTANGYKHGVTKKVLGTAKARSALCKLELFHSFLSLLSATDPSALPSSLRASGLQTYWDYKRASQSYQQAWQQLHSQAFPLWPRNDRNLLKFH
;
A
#
# COMPACT_ATOMS: atom_id res chain seq x y z
N MET A 1 -8.40 -30.72 3.77
CA MET A 1 -8.89 -29.54 3.03
C MET A 1 -9.93 -28.85 3.90
N PHE A 2 -9.54 -27.91 4.78
CA PHE A 2 -10.48 -27.23 5.69
C PHE A 2 -10.80 -25.83 5.15
N GLY A 3 -12.05 -25.61 4.72
CA GLY A 3 -12.74 -24.31 4.73
C GLY A 3 -12.14 -23.12 3.95
N GLY A 4 -11.35 -23.36 2.91
CA GLY A 4 -10.70 -22.31 2.10
C GLY A 4 -11.71 -21.43 1.34
N VAL A 5 -11.42 -20.13 1.24
CA VAL A 5 -12.18 -19.22 0.40
C VAL A 5 -11.84 -19.46 -1.07
N ASN A 6 -12.85 -19.71 -1.90
CA ASN A 6 -12.71 -19.86 -3.34
C ASN A 6 -12.36 -18.51 -4.00
N ALA A 7 -11.24 -18.46 -4.72
CA ALA A 7 -10.74 -17.24 -5.35
C ALA A 7 -11.70 -16.69 -6.41
N ASP A 8 -12.33 -17.58 -7.20
CA ASP A 8 -13.25 -17.19 -8.28
C ASP A 8 -14.58 -16.68 -7.73
N GLU A 9 -15.06 -17.22 -6.61
CA GLU A 9 -16.24 -16.68 -5.92
C GLU A 9 -15.99 -15.26 -5.42
N ILE A 10 -14.82 -14.99 -4.83
CA ILE A 10 -14.45 -13.64 -4.39
C ILE A 10 -14.35 -12.68 -5.57
N ALA A 11 -13.67 -13.09 -6.64
CA ALA A 11 -13.54 -12.27 -7.84
C ALA A 11 -14.91 -11.97 -8.47
N THR A 12 -15.77 -12.98 -8.59
CA THR A 12 -17.15 -12.85 -9.10
C THR A 12 -17.94 -11.83 -8.29
N LEU A 13 -18.00 -11.99 -6.96
CA LEU A 13 -18.68 -11.04 -6.07
C LEU A 13 -18.18 -9.60 -6.25
N CYS A 14 -16.86 -9.42 -6.38
CA CYS A 14 -16.27 -8.09 -6.58
C CYS A 14 -16.64 -7.50 -7.94
N TYR A 15 -16.60 -8.31 -9.00
CA TYR A 15 -16.95 -7.86 -10.34
C TYR A 15 -18.45 -7.57 -10.47
N GLU A 16 -19.33 -8.41 -9.94
CA GLU A 16 -20.77 -8.16 -9.90
C GLU A 16 -21.11 -6.86 -9.17
N ARG A 17 -20.51 -6.64 -8.00
CA ARG A 17 -20.68 -5.39 -7.26
C ARG A 17 -20.26 -4.18 -8.09
N PHE A 18 -19.15 -4.28 -8.84
CA PHE A 18 -18.72 -3.21 -9.74
C PHE A 18 -19.69 -2.99 -10.91
N HIS A 19 -20.25 -4.05 -11.50
CA HIS A 19 -21.25 -3.93 -12.56
C HIS A 19 -22.50 -3.18 -12.09
N GLN A 20 -22.94 -3.42 -10.85
CA GLN A 20 -24.08 -2.74 -10.22
C GLN A 20 -23.84 -1.23 -9.98
N LEU A 21 -22.59 -0.74 -9.99
CA LEU A 21 -22.31 0.68 -9.80
C LEU A 21 -22.80 1.53 -10.99
N PRO A 22 -23.17 2.80 -10.76
CA PRO A 22 -23.51 3.74 -11.83
C PRO A 22 -22.40 3.91 -12.86
N ARG A 23 -22.75 4.40 -14.05
CA ARG A 23 -21.79 4.63 -15.16
C ARG A 23 -20.72 5.67 -14.84
N ARG A 24 -21.01 6.65 -13.98
CA ARG A 24 -20.12 7.78 -13.69
C ARG A 24 -18.79 7.27 -13.13
N GLY A 25 -17.69 7.61 -13.81
CA GLY A 25 -16.32 7.25 -13.43
C GLY A 25 -15.88 5.85 -13.85
N LYS A 26 -16.75 5.04 -14.49
CA LYS A 26 -16.34 3.77 -15.07
C LYS A 26 -15.44 4.04 -16.30
N PRO A 27 -14.43 3.20 -16.56
CA PRO A 27 -13.58 3.36 -17.75
C PRO A 27 -14.42 3.24 -19.03
N GLU A 28 -14.06 4.03 -20.04
CA GLU A 28 -14.62 3.89 -21.39
C GLU A 28 -14.18 2.57 -22.05
N PRO A 29 -15.11 1.67 -22.45
CA PRO A 29 -14.76 0.41 -23.10
C PRO A 29 -13.89 0.60 -24.35
N GLY A 30 -12.82 -0.19 -24.48
CA GLY A 30 -11.89 -0.14 -25.61
C GLY A 30 -10.99 1.11 -25.66
N ARG A 31 -11.07 2.03 -24.69
CA ARG A 31 -10.23 3.25 -24.65
C ARG A 31 -9.59 3.50 -23.30
N GLU A 32 -10.30 3.20 -22.22
CA GLU A 32 -9.75 3.32 -20.87
C GLU A 32 -9.65 1.97 -20.18
N TRP A 33 -8.59 1.81 -19.40
CA TRP A 33 -8.44 0.68 -18.48
C TRP A 33 -8.31 1.20 -17.05
N SER A 34 -8.61 0.35 -16.09
CA SER A 34 -8.38 0.64 -14.67
C SER A 34 -8.06 -0.65 -13.93
N LEU A 35 -7.71 -0.50 -12.66
CA LEU A 35 -7.61 -1.60 -11.73
C LEU A 35 -8.80 -1.54 -10.78
N LEU A 36 -9.24 -2.69 -10.31
CA LEU A 36 -10.23 -2.87 -9.26
C LEU A 36 -9.62 -3.53 -8.04
N ALA A 37 -10.02 -3.10 -6.85
CA ALA A 37 -9.72 -3.79 -5.60
C ALA A 37 -10.93 -3.71 -4.66
N ALA A 38 -11.03 -4.65 -3.73
CA ALA A 38 -12.15 -4.73 -2.82
C ALA A 38 -11.75 -5.40 -1.50
N VAL A 39 -12.59 -5.19 -0.48
CA VAL A 39 -12.55 -5.92 0.78
C VAL A 39 -13.86 -6.68 0.92
N VAL A 40 -13.76 -7.98 1.14
CA VAL A 40 -14.89 -8.88 1.36
C VAL A 40 -14.89 -9.34 2.81
N LYS A 41 -15.99 -9.11 3.51
CA LYS A 41 -16.26 -9.70 4.83
C LYS A 41 -16.80 -11.10 4.62
N VAL A 42 -16.27 -12.07 5.36
CA VAL A 42 -16.77 -13.43 5.41
C VAL A 42 -17.20 -13.73 6.84
N THR A 43 -18.45 -14.15 7.00
CA THR A 43 -19.00 -14.58 8.29
C THR A 43 -19.29 -16.07 8.22
N ARG A 44 -18.68 -16.83 9.14
CA ARG A 44 -18.95 -18.26 9.32
C ARG A 44 -19.82 -18.47 10.56
N TRP A 45 -20.97 -19.12 10.39
CA TRP A 45 -21.89 -19.44 11.48
C TRP A 45 -21.71 -20.89 11.91
N THR A 46 -21.30 -21.09 13.16
CA THR A 46 -21.33 -22.41 13.81
C THR A 46 -22.60 -22.51 14.65
N PRO A 47 -23.44 -23.57 14.51
CA PRO A 47 -23.16 -24.89 13.92
C PRO A 47 -23.70 -25.14 12.50
N SER A 48 -24.31 -24.15 11.82
CA SER A 48 -24.98 -24.37 10.52
C SER A 48 -24.04 -24.55 9.31
N GLU A 49 -22.73 -24.39 9.49
CA GLU A 49 -21.72 -24.29 8.41
C GLU A 49 -22.03 -23.22 7.36
N GLU A 50 -22.98 -22.32 7.63
CA GLU A 50 -23.36 -21.26 6.71
C GLU A 50 -22.23 -20.24 6.61
N VAL A 51 -21.82 -19.94 5.36
CA VAL A 51 -20.80 -18.95 5.07
C VAL A 51 -21.39 -17.84 4.21
N THR A 52 -21.51 -16.64 4.78
CA THR A 52 -21.94 -15.46 4.04
C THR A 52 -20.72 -14.63 3.62
N LYS A 53 -20.75 -14.11 2.39
CA LYS A 53 -19.68 -13.29 1.81
C LYS A 53 -20.28 -11.97 1.35
N GLU A 54 -19.68 -10.86 1.78
CA GLU A 54 -20.20 -9.53 1.52
C GLU A 54 -19.07 -8.58 1.12
N VAL A 55 -19.16 -7.95 -0.05
CA VAL A 55 -18.26 -6.86 -0.42
C VAL A 55 -18.59 -5.66 0.49
N VAL A 56 -17.66 -5.25 1.34
CA VAL A 56 -17.84 -4.12 2.26
C VAL A 56 -17.15 -2.85 1.78
N SER A 57 -16.17 -2.99 0.88
CA SER A 57 -15.59 -1.87 0.17
C SER A 57 -15.09 -2.31 -1.20
N LEU A 58 -15.23 -1.45 -2.19
CA LEU A 58 -14.77 -1.66 -3.55
C LEU A 58 -14.21 -0.35 -4.11
N ALA A 59 -13.19 -0.42 -4.94
CA ALA A 59 -12.63 0.76 -5.57
C ALA A 59 -12.01 0.45 -6.93
N THR A 60 -11.92 1.50 -7.75
CA THR A 60 -11.07 1.51 -8.94
C THR A 60 -10.08 2.65 -8.91
N GLY A 61 -9.01 2.55 -9.70
CA GLY A 61 -8.11 3.67 -9.95
C GLY A 61 -6.64 3.28 -9.99
N THR A 62 -5.84 4.16 -10.60
CA THR A 62 -4.42 3.91 -10.93
C THR A 62 -3.54 5.15 -10.80
N LYS A 63 -4.03 6.19 -10.09
CA LYS A 63 -3.42 7.52 -10.06
C LYS A 63 -3.03 7.92 -8.66
N CYS A 64 -2.07 8.84 -8.56
CA CYS A 64 -1.67 9.50 -7.33
C CYS A 64 -1.35 10.96 -7.64
N ILE A 65 -1.46 11.83 -6.63
CA ILE A 65 -1.11 13.24 -6.78
C ILE A 65 0.40 13.45 -6.53
N GLY A 66 0.93 14.53 -7.12
CA GLY A 66 2.31 14.99 -6.90
C GLY A 66 2.52 15.65 -5.53
N ARG A 67 3.77 15.81 -5.13
CA ARG A 67 4.16 16.38 -3.83
C ARG A 67 3.60 17.79 -3.59
N THR A 68 3.57 18.67 -4.58
CA THR A 68 3.00 20.04 -4.48
C THR A 68 1.48 20.06 -4.30
N ALA A 69 0.79 19.00 -4.71
CA ALA A 69 -0.67 18.88 -4.56
C ALA A 69 -1.10 18.33 -3.19
N LEU A 70 -0.15 17.97 -2.32
CA LEU A 70 -0.45 17.55 -0.95
C LEU A 70 -1.04 18.69 -0.15
N SER A 71 -2.16 18.43 0.53
CA SER A 71 -2.83 19.46 1.34
C SER A 71 -2.47 19.34 2.83
N PRO A 72 -2.11 20.46 3.50
CA PRO A 72 -1.95 20.51 4.95
C PRO A 72 -3.27 20.33 5.70
N ASN A 73 -4.41 20.58 5.04
CA ASN A 73 -5.74 20.44 5.63
C ASN A 73 -6.29 19.00 5.55
N GLY A 74 -5.54 18.06 4.96
CA GLY A 74 -5.95 16.67 4.86
C GLY A 74 -7.16 16.40 3.96
N ASP A 75 -7.57 17.39 3.16
CA ASP A 75 -8.82 17.41 2.40
C ASP A 75 -8.70 16.85 0.97
N VAL A 76 -7.52 16.34 0.62
CA VAL A 76 -7.19 15.74 -0.69
C VAL A 76 -6.83 14.26 -0.53
N LEU A 77 -7.28 13.41 -1.45
CA LEU A 77 -6.81 12.04 -1.57
C LEU A 77 -5.45 11.98 -2.27
N ASN A 78 -4.42 11.56 -1.54
CA ASN A 78 -3.05 11.51 -2.06
C ASN A 78 -2.83 10.37 -3.07
N ASP A 79 -3.48 9.23 -2.84
CA ASP A 79 -3.29 8.01 -3.59
C ASP A 79 -4.65 7.41 -3.94
N SER A 80 -4.93 7.39 -5.24
CA SER A 80 -6.17 6.92 -5.83
C SER A 80 -5.98 5.59 -6.55
N HIS A 81 -4.98 4.79 -6.18
CA HIS A 81 -4.97 3.39 -6.58
C HIS A 81 -6.10 2.62 -5.90
N ALA A 82 -6.66 1.68 -6.63
CA ALA A 82 -7.78 0.86 -6.19
C ALA A 82 -7.53 0.22 -4.81
N GLU A 83 -6.35 -0.37 -4.59
CA GLU A 83 -6.03 -1.08 -3.35
C GLU A 83 -6.05 -0.14 -2.13
N VAL A 84 -5.55 1.08 -2.31
CA VAL A 84 -5.48 2.09 -1.26
C VAL A 84 -6.87 2.64 -0.95
N ILE A 85 -7.66 2.92 -1.97
CA ILE A 85 -9.04 3.41 -1.81
C ILE A 85 -9.91 2.33 -1.15
N ALA A 86 -9.82 1.06 -1.58
CA ALA A 86 -10.59 -0.04 -1.00
C ALA A 86 -10.29 -0.21 0.50
N ARG A 87 -9.02 -0.11 0.90
CA ARG A 87 -8.64 -0.11 2.32
C ARG A 87 -9.23 1.09 3.07
N ARG A 88 -9.23 2.29 2.49
CA ARG A 88 -9.81 3.49 3.12
C ARG A 88 -11.33 3.40 3.25
N GLY A 89 -12.02 2.88 2.24
CA GLY A 89 -13.46 2.61 2.29
C GLY A 89 -13.80 1.56 3.34
N CYS A 90 -12.99 0.51 3.47
CA CYS A 90 -13.14 -0.47 4.53
C CYS A 90 -12.95 0.16 5.93
N VAL A 91 -11.95 1.02 6.13
CA VAL A 91 -11.80 1.77 7.40
C VAL A 91 -13.04 2.61 7.71
N ARG A 92 -13.62 3.29 6.71
CA ARG A 92 -14.86 4.05 6.89
C ARG A 92 -16.03 3.14 7.30
N TYR A 93 -16.16 1.98 6.67
CA TYR A 93 -17.14 0.95 7.04
C TYR A 93 -16.96 0.51 8.50
N LEU A 94 -15.73 0.23 8.93
CA LEU A 94 -15.45 -0.19 10.31
C LEU A 94 -15.73 0.91 11.34
N ILE A 95 -15.46 2.18 11.01
CA ILE A 95 -15.84 3.31 11.89
C ILE A 95 -17.36 3.33 12.08
N GLN A 96 -18.16 3.13 11.03
CA GLN A 96 -19.62 3.07 11.14
C GLN A 96 -20.08 1.86 11.98
N GLU A 97 -19.48 0.68 11.78
CA GLU A 97 -19.82 -0.51 12.57
C GLU A 97 -19.51 -0.29 14.06
N LEU A 98 -18.37 0.30 14.41
CA LEU A 98 -18.09 0.69 15.80
C LEU A 98 -19.08 1.74 16.29
N HIS A 99 -19.42 2.74 15.48
CA HIS A 99 -20.38 3.76 15.85
C HIS A 99 -21.73 3.13 16.24
N ARG A 100 -22.22 2.15 15.46
CA ARG A 100 -23.44 1.39 15.82
C ARG A 100 -23.31 0.74 17.19
N THR A 101 -22.19 0.08 17.46
CA THR A 101 -21.99 -0.63 18.73
C THR A 101 -21.92 0.29 19.95
N VAL A 102 -21.26 1.46 19.85
CA VAL A 102 -21.15 2.38 20.98
C VAL A 102 -22.46 3.10 21.28
N THR A 103 -23.33 3.25 20.29
CA THR A 103 -24.69 3.80 20.45
C THR A 103 -25.74 2.75 20.83
N GLY A 104 -25.33 1.53 21.21
CA GLY A 104 -26.23 0.46 21.65
C GLY A 104 -26.92 -0.32 20.53
N GLY A 105 -26.53 -0.13 19.27
CA GLY A 105 -27.01 -0.93 18.14
C GLY A 105 -26.17 -2.18 17.90
N ASP A 106 -26.72 -3.12 17.15
CA ASP A 106 -25.99 -4.32 16.74
C ASP A 106 -25.01 -4.06 15.59
N SER A 107 -23.79 -4.60 15.70
CA SER A 107 -22.83 -4.66 14.60
C SER A 107 -22.69 -6.07 14.08
N SER A 108 -22.54 -6.20 12.76
CA SER A 108 -22.22 -7.48 12.11
C SER A 108 -20.73 -7.85 12.21
N VAL A 109 -19.89 -6.95 12.73
CA VAL A 109 -18.43 -7.07 12.72
C VAL A 109 -17.85 -7.19 14.12
N PHE A 110 -18.29 -6.35 15.07
CA PHE A 110 -17.62 -6.21 16.36
C PHE A 110 -18.42 -6.76 17.53
N CYS A 111 -17.70 -7.29 18.52
CA CYS A 111 -18.21 -7.54 19.87
C CYS A 111 -17.26 -6.89 20.90
N ARG A 112 -17.75 -6.72 22.14
CA ARG A 112 -16.94 -6.19 23.23
C ARG A 112 -15.73 -7.10 23.47
N ALA A 113 -14.57 -6.48 23.68
CA ALA A 113 -13.37 -7.19 24.07
C ALA A 113 -13.25 -7.24 25.60
N GLU A 114 -12.19 -7.89 26.10
CA GLU A 114 -11.93 -7.99 27.55
C GLU A 114 -11.45 -6.67 28.12
N GLN A 115 -10.63 -5.94 27.36
CA GLN A 115 -10.14 -4.63 27.76
C GLN A 115 -11.26 -3.58 27.71
N GLN A 116 -11.35 -2.75 28.76
CA GLN A 116 -12.36 -1.70 28.85
C GLN A 116 -12.29 -0.74 27.65
N GLY A 117 -13.44 -0.50 27.02
CA GLY A 117 -13.58 0.38 25.87
C GLY A 117 -13.03 -0.19 24.56
N LYS A 118 -12.53 -1.43 24.57
CA LYS A 118 -12.01 -2.10 23.38
C LYS A 118 -13.03 -3.07 22.79
N TRP A 119 -12.86 -3.29 21.49
CA TRP A 119 -13.68 -4.15 20.64
C TRP A 119 -12.78 -5.15 19.91
N LYS A 120 -13.33 -6.30 19.59
CA LYS A 120 -12.70 -7.33 18.76
C LYS A 120 -13.68 -7.83 17.71
N LEU A 121 -13.18 -8.51 16.69
CA LEU A 121 -14.06 -9.13 15.70
C LEU A 121 -14.96 -10.16 16.38
N LYS A 122 -16.21 -10.23 15.92
CA LYS A 122 -17.11 -11.32 16.27
C LYS A 122 -16.48 -12.66 15.84
N PRO A 123 -16.63 -13.73 16.64
CA PRO A 123 -16.23 -15.06 16.22
C PRO A 123 -16.82 -15.41 14.84
N GLY A 124 -15.99 -15.99 13.97
CA GLY A 124 -16.38 -16.35 12.60
C GLY A 124 -16.31 -15.22 11.57
N VAL A 125 -16.08 -13.96 11.98
CA VAL A 125 -15.88 -12.83 11.05
C VAL A 125 -14.43 -12.73 10.62
N SER A 126 -14.20 -12.60 9.32
CA SER A 126 -12.89 -12.43 8.69
C SER A 126 -12.96 -11.49 7.49
N PHE A 127 -11.82 -10.92 7.08
CA PHE A 127 -11.73 -10.02 5.94
C PHE A 127 -10.76 -10.55 4.90
N HIS A 128 -11.17 -10.51 3.64
CA HIS A 128 -10.40 -10.97 2.49
C HIS A 128 -10.18 -9.79 1.55
N PHE A 129 -8.95 -9.60 1.11
CA PHE A 129 -8.60 -8.55 0.17
C PHE A 129 -8.61 -9.09 -1.25
N PHE A 130 -9.25 -8.38 -2.16
CA PHE A 130 -9.23 -8.68 -3.59
C PHE A 130 -8.54 -7.56 -4.36
N THR A 131 -7.69 -7.90 -5.32
CA THR A 131 -7.16 -6.97 -6.32
C THR A 131 -7.18 -7.64 -7.69
N SER A 132 -7.72 -6.95 -8.69
CA SER A 132 -7.82 -7.46 -10.08
C SER A 132 -6.47 -7.70 -10.76
N HIS A 133 -5.40 -7.10 -10.24
CA HIS A 133 -4.04 -7.24 -10.74
C HIS A 133 -3.05 -7.27 -9.58
N THR A 134 -1.87 -7.83 -9.82
CA THR A 134 -0.76 -7.79 -8.85
C THR A 134 -0.47 -6.35 -8.39
N PRO A 135 -0.30 -6.11 -7.07
CA PRO A 135 -0.06 -4.77 -6.54
C PRO A 135 1.20 -4.14 -7.14
N CYS A 136 1.16 -2.84 -7.43
CA CYS A 136 2.35 -2.18 -7.97
C CYS A 136 3.55 -2.22 -6.98
N GLY A 137 4.77 -2.10 -7.52
CA GLY A 137 6.01 -2.25 -6.77
C GLY A 137 6.58 -3.67 -6.89
N ASP A 138 7.12 -4.20 -5.80
CA ASP A 138 7.87 -5.46 -5.79
C ASP A 138 7.04 -6.66 -6.27
N ALA A 139 5.73 -6.67 -5.98
CA ALA A 139 4.81 -7.73 -6.38
C ALA A 139 4.53 -7.79 -7.89
N SER A 140 4.94 -6.77 -8.65
CA SER A 140 4.78 -6.70 -10.11
C SER A 140 6.06 -7.06 -10.88
N ILE A 141 7.15 -7.37 -10.17
CA ILE A 141 8.43 -7.81 -10.76
C ILE A 141 8.39 -9.33 -10.90
N ILE A 142 7.79 -9.80 -11.99
CA ILE A 142 7.40 -11.21 -12.19
C ILE A 142 8.14 -11.77 -13.42
N PRO A 143 8.77 -12.96 -13.34
CA PRO A 143 9.32 -13.64 -14.51
C PRO A 143 8.27 -13.84 -15.59
N MET A 144 8.60 -13.52 -16.85
CA MET A 144 7.76 -13.87 -17.99
C MET A 144 7.89 -15.36 -18.28
N SER A 145 6.78 -16.02 -18.60
CA SER A 145 6.78 -17.40 -19.09
C SER A 145 7.34 -17.48 -20.52
N ASP A 146 7.86 -18.64 -20.91
CA ASP A 146 8.59 -18.90 -22.17
C ASP A 146 7.88 -18.45 -23.47
N SER A 147 6.55 -18.30 -23.45
CA SER A 147 5.77 -17.79 -24.59
C SER A 147 5.83 -16.27 -24.79
N GLN A 148 6.37 -15.53 -23.81
CA GLN A 148 6.47 -14.06 -23.79
C GLN A 148 7.92 -13.57 -23.58
N SER A 149 8.88 -14.50 -23.45
CA SER A 149 10.26 -14.21 -23.09
C SER A 149 11.11 -13.81 -24.30
N LEU A 150 11.05 -12.53 -24.69
CA LEU A 150 12.13 -11.93 -25.46
C LEU A 150 12.85 -10.90 -24.59
N PRO A 151 14.13 -11.13 -24.22
CA PRO A 151 14.85 -10.20 -23.36
C PRO A 151 14.97 -8.85 -24.04
N CYS A 152 14.47 -7.80 -23.38
CA CYS A 152 14.76 -6.44 -23.82
C CYS A 152 16.27 -6.16 -23.70
N PRO A 153 16.91 -5.50 -24.69
CA PRO A 153 18.30 -5.10 -24.58
C PRO A 153 18.56 -4.21 -23.36
N PRO A 154 19.78 -4.23 -22.78
CA PRO A 154 20.18 -3.30 -21.73
C PRO A 154 19.97 -1.85 -22.16
N VAL A 155 19.53 -0.99 -21.23
CA VAL A 155 19.39 0.44 -21.50
C VAL A 155 20.77 1.08 -21.46
N THR A 156 21.35 1.40 -22.63
CA THR A 156 22.57 2.22 -22.70
C THR A 156 22.26 3.66 -22.31
N LEU A 157 22.91 4.15 -21.26
CA LEU A 157 22.93 5.58 -20.94
C LEU A 157 23.61 6.33 -22.09
N VAL A 158 22.82 6.98 -22.94
CA VAL A 158 23.37 7.91 -23.93
C VAL A 158 23.80 9.15 -23.13
N LYS A 159 25.11 9.36 -23.03
CA LYS A 159 25.66 10.67 -22.66
C LYS A 159 25.36 11.63 -23.81
N ASP A 160 24.68 12.73 -23.53
CA ASP A 160 24.51 13.84 -24.47
C ASP A 160 25.88 14.49 -24.70
N GLU A 161 26.67 13.97 -25.64
CA GLU A 161 27.74 14.74 -26.30
C GLU A 161 27.79 14.42 -27.81
N ASP A 162 27.61 15.49 -28.58
CA ASP A 162 27.99 15.75 -29.97
C ASP A 162 27.72 14.72 -31.07
N VAL A 163 26.61 14.94 -31.79
CA VAL A 163 26.57 14.73 -33.25
C VAL A 163 25.93 15.94 -33.93
N LYS A 164 26.78 16.85 -34.41
CA LYS A 164 26.47 17.73 -35.54
C LYS A 164 26.48 16.90 -36.82
N GLY A 165 25.37 16.82 -37.54
CA GLY A 165 25.37 16.27 -38.90
C GLY A 165 24.02 15.76 -39.42
N GLN A 166 23.22 16.67 -39.98
CA GLN A 166 22.15 16.52 -40.98
C GLN A 166 21.54 15.12 -41.26
N ALA A 167 20.24 14.96 -41.00
CA ALA A 167 19.22 14.71 -42.04
C ALA A 167 17.78 14.84 -41.50
N LYS A 168 16.88 15.20 -42.41
CA LYS A 168 15.52 15.73 -42.23
C LYS A 168 14.49 14.72 -41.69
N GLY A 169 13.59 15.17 -40.81
CA GLY A 169 12.35 14.47 -40.45
C GLY A 169 11.58 15.18 -39.33
N SER A 170 10.47 15.82 -39.66
CA SER A 170 9.73 16.79 -38.84
C SER A 170 9.14 16.23 -37.54
N ALA A 171 9.69 16.63 -36.39
CA ALA A 171 9.03 16.57 -35.09
C ALA A 171 8.44 17.94 -34.74
N VAL A 172 7.11 18.05 -34.74
CA VAL A 172 6.40 19.28 -34.38
C VAL A 172 6.30 19.38 -32.85
N LYS A 173 7.05 20.34 -32.31
CA LYS A 173 7.01 20.83 -30.93
C LYS A 173 5.59 21.31 -30.55
N ARG A 174 5.14 20.92 -29.36
CA ARG A 174 3.97 21.50 -28.69
C ARG A 174 4.27 22.94 -28.26
N LYS A 175 3.54 23.90 -28.81
CA LYS A 175 3.42 25.27 -28.28
C LYS A 175 2.58 25.24 -27.00
N ALA A 176 3.10 25.83 -25.93
CA ALA A 176 2.31 26.36 -24.83
C ALA A 176 2.25 27.88 -25.02
N GLU A 177 1.05 28.43 -25.10
CA GLU A 177 0.83 29.88 -25.14
C GLU A 177 0.95 30.44 -23.72
N GLY A 178 1.71 31.53 -23.60
CA GLY A 178 1.98 32.23 -22.35
C GLY A 178 0.92 33.28 -22.02
N LEU A 179 0.88 33.63 -20.74
CA LEU A 179 0.44 34.93 -20.26
C LEU A 179 1.57 35.46 -19.38
N ASP A 180 2.01 36.67 -19.74
CA ASP A 180 3.13 37.42 -19.16
C ASP A 180 2.62 38.48 -18.16
N LYS A 181 3.59 39.05 -17.43
CA LYS A 181 3.59 40.10 -16.40
C LYS A 181 3.45 39.55 -14.98
N GLY A 182 4.50 39.43 -14.16
CA GLY A 182 5.81 40.06 -14.15
C GLY A 182 5.89 40.95 -12.91
N GLU A 183 6.70 40.58 -11.92
CA GLU A 183 7.29 41.51 -10.96
C GLU A 183 8.49 40.86 -10.26
N ASN A 184 9.62 41.54 -10.38
CA ASN A 184 10.92 41.20 -9.82
C ASN A 184 10.91 41.34 -8.30
N ILE A 185 11.25 40.27 -7.56
CA ILE A 185 11.83 40.41 -6.22
C ILE A 185 13.07 39.52 -6.11
N LYS A 186 14.16 40.18 -5.74
CA LYS A 186 15.54 39.69 -5.61
C LYS A 186 15.63 38.46 -4.71
N LEU A 187 16.37 37.46 -5.19
CA LEU A 187 16.84 36.31 -4.42
C LEU A 187 17.88 36.81 -3.39
N ILE A 188 17.49 36.91 -2.12
CA ILE A 188 18.43 37.09 -1.01
C ILE A 188 18.88 35.70 -0.58
N ARG A 189 20.17 35.43 -0.77
CA ARG A 189 20.91 34.32 -0.19
C ARG A 189 21.14 34.66 1.29
N LEU A 190 20.54 33.90 2.20
CA LEU A 190 20.88 33.97 3.63
C LEU A 190 21.56 32.65 4.02
N GLU A 191 22.72 32.85 4.62
CA GLU A 191 23.65 31.88 5.17
C GLU A 191 23.00 31.18 6.38
N GLU A 192 23.30 29.89 6.54
CA GLU A 192 22.92 29.11 7.71
C GLU A 192 23.79 29.58 8.88
N GLU A 193 23.18 30.26 9.86
CA GLU A 193 23.76 30.42 11.20
C GLU A 193 23.28 29.29 12.10
N GLU A 194 24.25 28.47 12.52
CA GLU A 194 24.14 27.56 13.65
C GLU A 194 23.83 28.35 14.92
N THR A 195 22.78 27.96 15.65
CA THR A 195 22.67 28.26 17.08
C THR A 195 22.31 26.98 17.82
N ALA A 196 23.25 26.59 18.68
CA ALA A 196 23.15 25.54 19.66
C ALA A 196 22.68 26.11 21.00
N ASP A 197 21.77 25.41 21.65
CA ASP A 197 21.49 25.43 23.10
C ASP A 197 20.88 24.04 23.40
N GLY A 198 21.37 23.16 24.28
CA GLY A 198 22.25 23.32 25.44
C GLY A 198 21.44 23.09 26.72
N ILE A 199 21.36 21.87 27.24
CA ILE A 199 21.03 21.56 28.65
C ILE A 199 21.87 20.34 29.12
N PRO A 200 22.39 20.31 30.38
CA PRO A 200 23.74 19.85 30.66
C PRO A 200 23.88 18.52 31.45
N ASP A 201 25.12 18.02 31.34
CA ASP A 201 26.00 17.32 32.30
C ASP A 201 25.66 15.99 33.01
N GLY A 202 26.70 15.15 33.03
CA GLY A 202 26.86 14.03 33.96
C GLY A 202 27.88 12.98 33.52
N ARG A 203 29.18 13.32 33.47
CA ARG A 203 30.28 12.34 33.29
C ARG A 203 30.51 11.52 34.58
N GLY A 204 30.82 10.25 34.42
CA GLY A 204 31.44 9.42 35.47
C GLY A 204 31.54 7.94 35.13
N ASN A 205 32.67 7.52 34.58
CA ASN A 205 33.22 6.15 34.60
C ASN A 205 34.71 6.34 34.96
N PRO A 206 35.50 5.39 35.51
CA PRO A 206 35.55 3.99 35.02
C PRO A 206 35.98 2.89 36.04
N GLN A 207 35.97 1.65 35.54
CA GLN A 207 36.95 0.54 35.74
C GLN A 207 36.45 -0.83 36.24
N GLN A 208 37.01 -1.82 35.54
CA GLN A 208 36.94 -3.29 35.57
C GLN A 208 37.37 -3.99 36.88
N SER A 209 36.85 -5.20 37.10
CA SER A 209 37.58 -6.46 37.43
C SER A 209 36.53 -7.56 37.75
N SER A 210 36.40 -8.62 36.95
CA SER A 210 37.06 -9.95 36.98
C SER A 210 36.58 -10.94 38.07
N LEU A 211 36.27 -12.18 37.61
CA LEU A 211 36.42 -13.52 38.24
C LEU A 211 35.12 -14.36 38.39
N LEU A 212 35.06 -15.44 37.59
CA LEU A 212 34.83 -16.89 37.89
C LEU A 212 34.03 -17.25 39.17
N ASN A 213 33.11 -18.23 39.19
CA ASN A 213 33.32 -19.64 38.80
C ASN A 213 32.02 -20.50 38.92
N SER A 214 31.94 -21.57 38.10
CA SER A 214 31.33 -22.92 38.33
C SER A 214 29.83 -23.05 38.72
N SER A 215 29.02 -23.87 38.03
CA SER A 215 29.09 -25.33 38.14
C SER A 215 28.34 -26.08 37.02
N ARG A 216 28.94 -27.22 36.63
CA ARG A 216 28.44 -28.25 35.71
C ARG A 216 27.48 -29.21 36.42
N SER A 217 26.52 -29.77 35.68
CA SER A 217 26.11 -31.17 35.85
C SER A 217 25.68 -31.75 34.49
N GLU A 218 25.97 -33.04 34.32
CA GLU A 218 26.06 -33.77 33.07
C GLU A 218 24.73 -34.42 32.60
N THR A 219 24.81 -34.95 31.37
CA THR A 219 23.89 -35.64 30.43
C THR A 219 23.25 -36.95 30.97
N PRO A 220 22.54 -37.83 30.20
CA PRO A 220 22.27 -37.88 28.74
C PRO A 220 20.85 -38.33 28.29
N SER A 221 20.51 -38.11 27.01
CA SER A 221 20.21 -39.18 26.02
C SER A 221 19.21 -38.78 24.90
N GLN A 222 19.66 -39.05 23.67
CA GLN A 222 18.94 -39.55 22.48
C GLN A 222 17.70 -38.82 21.93
N SER A 223 17.82 -38.24 20.73
CA SER A 223 17.17 -38.81 19.53
C SER A 223 17.45 -38.02 18.24
N ARG A 224 18.00 -38.73 17.25
CA ARG A 224 17.69 -38.72 15.81
C ARG A 224 17.68 -37.38 15.06
N SER A 225 18.79 -37.14 14.38
CA SER A 225 18.95 -36.26 13.23
C SER A 225 18.15 -36.75 12.01
N ALA A 226 17.31 -35.88 11.47
CA ALA A 226 16.85 -35.95 10.09
C ALA A 226 17.25 -34.61 9.43
N GLU A 227 18.21 -34.70 8.53
CA GLU A 227 18.67 -33.61 7.68
C GLU A 227 17.55 -33.22 6.71
N GLY A 228 17.24 -31.92 6.64
CA GLY A 228 16.32 -31.34 5.68
C GLY A 228 17.06 -30.24 4.93
N ASP A 229 17.25 -30.47 3.63
CA ASP A 229 17.94 -29.64 2.67
C ASP A 229 17.52 -28.16 2.70
N THR A 230 18.44 -27.30 3.09
CA THR A 230 18.39 -25.86 2.80
C THR A 230 19.10 -25.60 1.48
N GLN A 231 18.36 -25.56 0.37
CA GLN A 231 18.88 -25.03 -0.90
C GLN A 231 18.99 -23.50 -0.81
N ASN A 232 20.19 -23.07 -0.44
CA ASN A 232 20.66 -21.72 -0.44
C ASN A 232 20.97 -21.31 -1.89
N LEU A 233 20.10 -20.53 -2.55
CA LEU A 233 20.38 -19.99 -3.89
C LEU A 233 21.31 -18.77 -3.75
N SER A 234 22.60 -19.04 -3.51
CA SER A 234 23.66 -18.08 -3.79
C SER A 234 23.86 -18.01 -5.30
N TRP A 235 23.50 -16.88 -5.90
CA TRP A 235 23.88 -16.55 -7.27
C TRP A 235 25.41 -16.42 -7.31
N MET A 236 26.07 -17.39 -7.95
CA MET A 236 27.50 -17.34 -8.18
C MET A 236 27.82 -16.17 -9.11
N VAL A 237 28.51 -15.17 -8.58
CA VAL A 237 29.21 -14.15 -9.37
C VAL A 237 30.41 -14.85 -10.01
N LEU A 238 30.30 -15.20 -11.29
CA LEU A 238 31.45 -15.60 -12.09
C LEU A 238 32.32 -14.36 -12.31
N LYS A 239 33.54 -14.41 -11.76
CA LYS A 239 34.62 -13.48 -12.12
C LYS A 239 34.99 -13.75 -13.57
N ASP A 240 34.85 -12.74 -14.40
CA ASP A 240 35.25 -12.77 -15.80
C ASP A 240 36.78 -12.78 -15.89
N GLY A 241 37.29 -13.69 -16.71
CA GLY A 241 38.71 -13.94 -16.88
C GLY A 241 38.92 -14.93 -18.02
N GLY A 242 39.18 -14.39 -19.22
CA GLY A 242 39.83 -15.14 -20.29
C GLY A 242 38.98 -15.37 -21.54
N SER A 243 39.34 -14.62 -22.59
CA SER A 243 39.05 -14.84 -24.00
C SER A 243 39.03 -16.32 -24.43
N SER A 244 37.93 -16.77 -25.02
CA SER A 244 37.96 -17.54 -26.28
C SER A 244 36.57 -17.71 -26.88
N ASP A 245 36.51 -17.45 -28.17
CA ASP A 245 35.41 -17.63 -29.11
C ASP A 245 34.75 -19.03 -28.99
N SER A 246 33.45 -19.08 -28.68
CA SER A 246 32.64 -20.29 -28.89
C SER A 246 31.16 -19.91 -29.08
N THR A 247 30.66 -20.14 -30.28
CA THR A 247 29.26 -20.02 -30.72
C THR A 247 28.41 -21.16 -30.13
N GLY A 248 28.15 -21.11 -28.83
CA GLY A 248 27.06 -21.87 -28.20
C GLY A 248 25.73 -21.11 -28.29
N PRO A 249 24.55 -21.78 -28.21
CA PRO A 249 23.29 -21.06 -28.10
C PRO A 249 23.33 -20.21 -26.83
N ARG A 250 23.31 -18.88 -26.98
CA ARG A 250 23.20 -17.95 -25.84
C ARG A 250 22.03 -18.42 -24.98
N ALA A 251 22.30 -18.79 -23.73
CA ALA A 251 21.25 -19.07 -22.76
C ALA A 251 20.29 -17.88 -22.76
N GLN A 252 19.05 -18.10 -23.18
CA GLN A 252 18.05 -17.04 -23.20
C GLN A 252 17.79 -16.63 -21.76
N VAL A 253 18.17 -15.40 -21.39
CA VAL A 253 17.85 -14.85 -20.08
C VAL A 253 16.34 -14.59 -20.07
N PRO A 254 15.55 -15.26 -19.19
CA PRO A 254 14.12 -15.02 -19.12
C PRO A 254 13.84 -13.55 -18.77
N ASP A 255 12.93 -12.92 -19.53
CA ASP A 255 12.55 -11.53 -19.26
C ASP A 255 11.59 -11.43 -18.06
N ILE A 256 11.33 -10.21 -17.59
CA ILE A 256 10.42 -9.95 -16.47
C ILE A 256 9.37 -8.91 -16.85
N HIS A 257 8.17 -9.05 -16.27
CA HIS A 257 7.24 -7.94 -16.12
C HIS A 257 7.90 -6.86 -15.24
N ARG A 258 8.05 -5.66 -15.79
CA ARG A 258 8.73 -4.54 -15.14
C ARG A 258 7.74 -3.69 -14.36
N THR A 259 8.21 -3.12 -13.25
CA THR A 259 7.41 -2.18 -12.46
C THR A 259 7.71 -0.74 -12.85
N GLY A 260 6.68 0.09 -12.92
CA GLY A 260 6.85 1.55 -13.06
C GLY A 260 7.24 2.24 -11.75
N ALA A 261 7.17 1.54 -10.61
CA ALA A 261 7.52 2.08 -9.30
C ALA A 261 9.04 2.15 -9.13
N LYS A 262 9.56 3.28 -8.64
CA LYS A 262 11.00 3.52 -8.50
C LYS A 262 11.46 3.23 -7.07
N CYS A 263 12.71 2.81 -6.88
CA CYS A 263 13.30 2.69 -5.54
C CYS A 263 13.15 4.01 -4.76
N VAL A 264 12.88 3.90 -3.46
CA VAL A 264 12.85 5.06 -2.55
C VAL A 264 14.26 5.67 -2.42
N PRO A 265 14.40 7.01 -2.30
CA PRO A 265 15.71 7.62 -2.01
C PRO A 265 16.41 7.00 -0.80
N GLY A 266 17.70 6.71 -0.93
CA GLY A 266 18.50 6.00 0.09
C GLY A 266 18.69 4.51 -0.20
N THR A 267 17.97 3.95 -1.17
CA THR A 267 18.27 2.64 -1.76
C THR A 267 19.10 2.82 -3.03
N GLU A 268 19.97 1.87 -3.34
CA GLU A 268 20.61 1.78 -4.66
C GLU A 268 19.56 1.78 -5.79
N PRO A 269 19.84 2.45 -6.92
CA PRO A 269 18.93 2.45 -8.06
C PRO A 269 18.82 1.04 -8.66
N ASP A 270 17.76 0.83 -9.45
CA ASP A 270 17.61 -0.41 -10.22
C ASP A 270 18.84 -0.62 -11.13
N PRO A 271 19.42 -1.83 -11.22
CA PRO A 271 20.64 -2.08 -12.01
C PRO A 271 20.44 -1.95 -13.53
N LEU A 272 19.20 -2.08 -14.02
CA LEU A 272 18.83 -1.99 -15.45
C LEU A 272 19.52 -3.01 -16.36
N HIS A 273 20.02 -4.13 -15.80
CA HIS A 273 20.53 -5.24 -16.60
C HIS A 273 19.41 -5.98 -17.35
N ALA A 274 19.77 -6.89 -18.25
CA ALA A 274 18.80 -7.69 -19.00
C ALA A 274 18.01 -8.66 -18.11
N GLY A 275 16.76 -8.91 -18.49
CA GLY A 275 15.85 -9.87 -17.84
C GLY A 275 15.72 -9.66 -16.33
N GLY A 276 15.87 -10.75 -15.57
CA GLY A 276 15.76 -10.75 -14.10
C GLY A 276 16.70 -9.78 -13.36
N GLY A 277 17.80 -9.35 -13.99
CA GLY A 277 18.74 -8.38 -13.41
C GLY A 277 18.30 -6.92 -13.52
N TYR A 278 17.15 -6.61 -14.13
CA TYR A 278 16.73 -5.24 -14.38
C TYR A 278 16.36 -4.48 -13.10
N HIS A 279 15.64 -5.13 -12.19
CA HIS A 279 15.15 -4.52 -10.96
C HIS A 279 15.79 -5.13 -9.72
N GLN A 280 16.03 -4.30 -8.70
CA GLN A 280 16.29 -4.81 -7.35
C GLN A 280 14.97 -5.24 -6.70
N THR A 281 14.91 -6.44 -6.12
CA THR A 281 13.71 -6.95 -5.45
C THR A 281 13.77 -6.77 -3.94
N GLY A 282 12.61 -6.78 -3.27
CA GLY A 282 12.48 -6.71 -1.81
C GLY A 282 12.60 -5.29 -1.22
N VAL A 283 12.89 -4.28 -2.04
CA VAL A 283 13.09 -2.89 -1.60
C VAL A 283 11.81 -2.05 -1.66
N LEU A 284 11.77 -0.99 -0.85
CA LEU A 284 10.67 -0.02 -0.88
C LEU A 284 10.68 0.79 -2.17
N ARG A 285 9.49 1.01 -2.74
CA ARG A 285 9.31 1.72 -4.00
C ARG A 285 8.25 2.83 -3.90
N VAL A 286 8.52 3.97 -4.53
CA VAL A 286 7.55 5.04 -4.78
C VAL A 286 6.81 4.81 -6.09
N LYS A 287 5.53 5.14 -6.12
CA LYS A 287 4.71 5.04 -7.34
C LYS A 287 5.22 5.99 -8.43
N PRO A 288 5.05 5.64 -9.72
CA PRO A 288 5.33 6.57 -10.78
C PRO A 288 4.33 7.74 -10.74
N GLY A 289 4.81 8.97 -10.62
CA GLY A 289 4.02 10.17 -10.89
C GLY A 289 3.95 10.45 -12.40
N ARG A 290 2.79 10.87 -12.92
CA ARG A 290 2.74 11.55 -14.22
C ARG A 290 3.05 13.03 -13.98
N GLY A 291 4.29 13.42 -14.24
CA GLY A 291 4.78 14.78 -13.96
C GLY A 291 5.57 14.81 -12.65
N GLU A 292 5.12 15.60 -11.69
CA GLU A 292 5.81 15.74 -10.41
C GLU A 292 5.87 14.40 -9.64
N PRO A 293 7.03 14.07 -9.02
CA PRO A 293 7.14 12.91 -8.14
C PRO A 293 6.08 12.90 -7.03
N THR A 294 5.54 11.72 -6.76
CA THR A 294 4.67 11.48 -5.60
C THR A 294 5.49 10.98 -4.42
N LEU A 295 5.00 11.23 -3.19
CA LEU A 295 5.51 10.59 -1.97
C LEU A 295 4.77 9.28 -1.64
N SER A 296 3.83 8.86 -2.48
CA SER A 296 3.06 7.64 -2.26
C SER A 296 3.89 6.39 -2.58
N LEU A 297 4.13 5.57 -1.56
CA LEU A 297 4.72 4.25 -1.74
C LEU A 297 3.82 3.31 -2.55
N SER A 298 4.43 2.27 -3.09
CA SER A 298 3.79 1.23 -3.89
C SER A 298 2.73 0.47 -3.10
N CYS A 299 1.78 -0.16 -3.81
CA CYS A 299 0.70 -0.92 -3.17
C CYS A 299 1.24 -2.15 -2.45
N SER A 300 2.26 -2.82 -3.01
CA SER A 300 2.93 -3.94 -2.33
C SER A 300 3.56 -3.54 -1.00
N ASP A 301 4.24 -2.38 -0.91
CA ASP A 301 4.79 -1.83 0.35
C ASP A 301 3.72 -1.53 1.38
N LYS A 302 2.60 -0.94 0.93
CA LYS A 302 1.47 -0.65 1.80
C LYS A 302 0.82 -1.93 2.32
N MET A 303 0.64 -2.92 1.47
CA MET A 303 0.06 -4.20 1.85
C MET A 303 0.96 -4.99 2.81
N ALA A 304 2.27 -5.03 2.57
CA ALA A 304 3.22 -5.64 3.51
C ALA A 304 3.19 -4.95 4.88
N ARG A 305 3.06 -3.62 4.91
CA ARG A 305 2.84 -2.88 6.16
C ARG A 305 1.52 -3.24 6.85
N TRP A 306 0.44 -3.47 6.10
CA TRP A 306 -0.84 -3.91 6.68
C TRP A 306 -0.76 -5.34 7.25
N GLY A 307 0.11 -6.20 6.72
CA GLY A 307 0.38 -7.54 7.27
C GLY A 307 1.01 -7.56 8.66
N VAL A 308 1.53 -6.42 9.13
CA VAL A 308 2.14 -6.28 10.46
C VAL A 308 1.34 -5.33 11.36
N LEU A 309 0.94 -4.16 10.85
CA LEU A 309 0.19 -3.17 11.65
C LEU A 309 -1.33 -3.35 11.62
N GLY A 310 -1.82 -4.31 10.83
CA GLY A 310 -3.21 -4.40 10.45
C GLY A 310 -3.67 -3.29 9.50
N PHE A 311 -4.78 -3.53 8.83
CA PHE A 311 -5.32 -2.60 7.83
C PHE A 311 -6.15 -1.47 8.44
N GLN A 312 -6.48 -1.50 9.75
CA GLN A 312 -7.32 -0.48 10.42
C GLN A 312 -6.64 0.89 10.56
N GLY A 313 -5.32 0.91 10.80
CA GLY A 313 -4.54 2.12 11.05
C GLY A 313 -4.72 2.72 12.46
N ALA A 314 -3.90 3.73 12.78
CA ALA A 314 -3.75 4.25 14.14
C ALA A 314 -5.06 4.69 14.82
N LEU A 315 -5.94 5.45 14.13
CA LEU A 315 -7.17 5.97 14.74
C LEU A 315 -8.10 4.85 15.23
N LEU A 316 -8.41 3.88 14.36
CA LEU A 316 -9.25 2.76 14.78
C LEU A 316 -8.57 1.87 15.83
N SER A 317 -7.23 1.81 15.84
CA SER A 317 -6.49 1.00 16.84
C SER A 317 -6.73 1.46 18.28
N HIS A 318 -7.22 2.67 18.51
CA HIS A 318 -7.69 3.09 19.84
C HIS A 318 -8.83 2.21 20.36
N TYR A 319 -9.77 1.83 19.50
CA TYR A 319 -10.96 1.08 19.87
C TYR A 319 -10.78 -0.44 19.78
N LEU A 320 -9.67 -0.92 19.22
CA LEU A 320 -9.47 -2.37 19.02
C LEU A 320 -8.53 -2.96 20.07
N GLN A 321 -8.86 -4.16 20.54
CA GLN A 321 -7.97 -4.98 21.38
C GLN A 321 -6.83 -5.57 20.54
N GLU A 322 -7.13 -5.94 19.30
CA GLU A 322 -6.19 -6.56 18.35
C GLU A 322 -6.25 -5.85 16.99
N ALA A 323 -5.13 -5.84 16.28
CA ALA A 323 -5.06 -5.35 14.91
C ALA A 323 -5.86 -6.25 13.96
N LEU A 324 -6.40 -5.66 12.90
CA LEU A 324 -7.21 -6.38 11.92
C LEU A 324 -6.35 -6.74 10.71
N TYR A 325 -6.28 -8.02 10.39
CA TYR A 325 -5.50 -8.54 9.28
C TYR A 325 -6.41 -9.10 8.19
N PHE A 326 -5.94 -9.09 6.95
CA PHE A 326 -6.61 -9.81 5.88
C PHE A 326 -6.24 -11.29 6.00
N THR A 327 -7.24 -12.16 6.05
CA THR A 327 -7.05 -13.62 6.11
C THR A 327 -6.51 -14.15 4.77
N SER A 328 -6.92 -13.55 3.66
CA SER A 328 -6.34 -13.83 2.34
C SER A 328 -6.21 -12.59 1.47
N VAL A 329 -5.28 -12.67 0.51
CA VAL A 329 -5.17 -11.75 -0.62
C VAL A 329 -5.43 -12.55 -1.90
N VAL A 330 -6.52 -12.20 -2.58
CA VAL A 330 -6.96 -12.79 -3.84
C VAL A 330 -6.55 -11.86 -4.99
N VAL A 331 -5.80 -12.38 -5.96
CA VAL A 331 -5.40 -11.64 -7.16
C VAL A 331 -6.20 -12.13 -8.36
N GLY A 332 -6.79 -11.23 -9.14
CA GLY A 332 -7.47 -11.58 -10.41
C GLY A 332 -6.50 -12.17 -11.45
N LYS A 333 -7.06 -12.66 -12.56
CA LYS A 333 -6.25 -13.17 -13.67
C LYS A 333 -5.40 -12.05 -14.27
N CYS A 334 -4.10 -12.20 -14.13
CA CYS A 334 -3.03 -11.32 -14.62
C CYS A 334 -1.69 -12.07 -14.50
N PRO A 335 -0.56 -11.53 -14.99
CA PRO A 335 0.75 -12.09 -14.66
C PRO A 335 0.92 -12.23 -13.15
N TYR A 336 1.25 -13.44 -12.70
CA TYR A 336 1.27 -13.81 -11.29
C TYR A 336 2.39 -14.81 -11.00
N SER A 337 3.06 -14.63 -9.87
CA SER A 337 3.98 -15.62 -9.31
C SER A 337 3.75 -15.67 -7.80
N GLN A 338 3.49 -16.89 -7.30
CA GLN A 338 3.29 -17.13 -5.86
C GLN A 338 4.51 -16.68 -5.05
N GLU A 339 5.71 -16.97 -5.54
CA GLU A 339 6.98 -16.62 -4.90
C GLU A 339 7.19 -15.11 -4.84
N VAL A 340 6.90 -14.40 -5.94
CA VAL A 340 7.00 -12.93 -6.00
C VAL A 340 5.99 -12.28 -5.05
N MET A 341 4.75 -12.76 -5.03
CA MET A 341 3.73 -12.27 -4.12
C MET A 341 4.11 -12.52 -2.65
N HIS A 342 4.63 -13.72 -2.35
CA HIS A 342 5.11 -14.06 -1.01
C HIS A 342 6.28 -13.18 -0.59
N ARG A 343 7.30 -12.99 -1.46
CA ARG A 343 8.42 -12.07 -1.22
C ARG A 343 7.93 -10.65 -0.91
N ALA A 344 7.06 -10.13 -1.77
CA ALA A 344 6.63 -8.74 -1.74
C ALA A 344 5.68 -8.43 -0.57
N LEU A 345 4.84 -9.38 -0.14
CA LEU A 345 3.82 -9.11 0.89
C LEU A 345 4.13 -9.73 2.25
N VAL A 346 4.94 -10.78 2.30
CA VAL A 346 5.15 -11.59 3.50
C VAL A 346 6.62 -11.66 3.88
N ALA A 347 7.48 -12.23 3.03
CA ALA A 347 8.82 -12.66 3.41
C ALA A 347 9.68 -11.54 4.01
N ARG A 348 9.62 -10.34 3.41
CA ARG A 348 10.39 -9.16 3.86
C ARG A 348 9.97 -8.58 5.21
N CYS A 349 8.89 -9.09 5.81
CA CYS A 349 8.45 -8.72 7.15
C CYS A 349 8.57 -9.87 8.15
N LEU A 350 8.88 -11.11 7.73
CA LEU A 350 8.85 -12.30 8.60
C LEU A 350 9.78 -12.21 9.80
N HIS A 351 10.87 -11.47 9.68
CA HIS A 351 11.86 -11.27 10.75
C HIS A 351 11.46 -10.19 11.76
N VAL A 352 10.32 -9.51 11.58
CA VAL A 352 9.88 -8.45 12.50
C VAL A 352 9.43 -9.06 13.83
N SER A 353 10.14 -8.73 14.91
CA SER A 353 9.88 -9.19 16.27
C SER A 353 9.46 -8.06 17.22
N ASP A 354 9.23 -8.40 18.49
CA ASP A 354 9.00 -7.45 19.60
C ASP A 354 7.79 -6.52 19.41
N LEU A 355 6.77 -7.03 18.72
CA LEU A 355 5.51 -6.34 18.53
C LEU A 355 4.74 -6.25 19.86
N PRO A 356 4.11 -5.10 20.16
CA PRO A 356 3.32 -4.93 21.37
C PRO A 356 2.05 -5.79 21.33
N ALA A 357 1.46 -6.02 22.50
CA ALA A 357 0.22 -6.78 22.64
C ALA A 357 -0.87 -6.28 21.67
N GLY A 358 -1.56 -7.23 21.04
CA GLY A 358 -2.58 -6.97 20.02
C GLY A 358 -2.03 -6.81 18.60
N PHE A 359 -0.70 -6.83 18.41
CA PHE A 359 -0.07 -6.85 17.09
C PHE A 359 0.77 -8.12 16.91
N SER A 360 0.65 -8.71 15.73
CA SER A 360 1.41 -9.90 15.34
C SER A 360 1.64 -9.88 13.84
N LEU A 361 2.60 -10.65 13.36
CA LEU A 361 2.70 -10.91 11.94
C LEU A 361 1.66 -11.95 11.54
N HIS A 362 0.73 -11.59 10.65
CA HIS A 362 -0.34 -12.47 10.17
C HIS A 362 -0.24 -12.65 8.66
N PRO A 363 0.52 -13.65 8.17
CA PRO A 363 0.68 -13.87 6.73
C PRO A 363 -0.67 -14.21 6.10
N PRO A 364 -1.16 -13.42 5.13
CA PRO A 364 -2.38 -13.77 4.43
C PRO A 364 -2.13 -15.00 3.56
N THR A 365 -3.17 -15.83 3.39
CA THR A 365 -3.16 -16.81 2.30
C THR A 365 -3.18 -16.08 0.96
N LEU A 366 -2.22 -16.37 0.09
CA LEU A 366 -2.10 -15.77 -1.24
C LEU A 366 -2.66 -16.73 -2.29
N ILE A 367 -3.69 -16.29 -3.02
CA ILE A 367 -4.38 -17.09 -4.04
C ILE A 367 -4.68 -16.25 -5.28
N GLN A 368 -4.76 -16.91 -6.43
CA GLN A 368 -5.12 -16.29 -7.69
C GLN A 368 -6.49 -16.81 -8.18
N ALA A 369 -7.32 -15.91 -8.69
CA ALA A 369 -8.55 -16.21 -9.41
C ALA A 369 -8.28 -16.37 -10.91
N SER A 370 -9.08 -17.19 -11.58
CA SER A 370 -9.07 -17.40 -13.02
C SER A 370 -9.79 -16.29 -13.81
N LEU A 371 -10.50 -15.41 -13.12
CA LEU A 371 -11.31 -14.35 -13.72
C LEU A 371 -10.49 -13.06 -13.94
N GLU A 372 -10.53 -12.54 -15.15
CA GLU A 372 -9.91 -11.26 -15.50
C GLU A 372 -10.92 -10.10 -15.35
N PHE A 373 -10.44 -8.95 -14.91
CA PHE A 373 -11.29 -7.77 -14.79
C PHE A 373 -11.68 -7.22 -16.18
N PRO A 374 -12.98 -6.97 -16.47
CA PRO A 374 -13.42 -6.55 -17.81
C PRO A 374 -12.84 -5.23 -18.33
N PHE A 375 -12.31 -4.39 -17.44
CA PHE A 375 -11.63 -3.14 -17.79
C PHE A 375 -10.13 -3.18 -17.45
N SER A 376 -9.53 -4.37 -17.44
CA SER A 376 -8.07 -4.55 -17.39
C SER A 376 -7.44 -3.95 -18.65
N GLN A 377 -6.13 -3.69 -18.60
CA GLN A 377 -5.42 -3.22 -19.78
C GLN A 377 -5.53 -4.19 -20.96
N GLY A 378 -5.35 -5.50 -20.72
CA GLY A 378 -5.44 -6.52 -21.77
C GLY A 378 -6.84 -6.61 -22.39
N GLN A 379 -7.89 -6.56 -21.57
CA GLN A 379 -9.27 -6.53 -22.08
C GLN A 379 -9.57 -5.26 -22.87
N THR A 380 -9.07 -4.10 -22.43
CA THR A 380 -9.21 -2.84 -23.17
C THR A 380 -8.49 -2.89 -24.52
N GLU A 381 -7.29 -3.49 -24.58
CA GLU A 381 -6.54 -3.70 -25.83
C GLU A 381 -7.29 -4.62 -26.81
N LEU A 382 -7.88 -5.72 -26.32
CA LEU A 382 -8.68 -6.62 -27.15
C LEU A 382 -9.95 -5.98 -27.71
N GLN A 383 -10.58 -5.09 -26.93
CA GLN A 383 -11.80 -4.38 -27.34
C GLN A 383 -11.52 -3.12 -28.16
N HIS A 384 -10.25 -2.73 -28.32
CA HIS A 384 -9.85 -1.50 -28.98
C HIS A 384 -10.11 -1.55 -30.49
N LYS A 385 -10.74 -0.51 -31.03
CA LYS A 385 -11.02 -0.36 -32.46
C LYS A 385 -10.22 0.79 -33.06
N ALA A 386 -9.81 0.61 -34.32
CA ALA A 386 -9.18 1.66 -35.10
C ALA A 386 -10.06 2.93 -35.10
N GLY A 387 -9.45 4.08 -34.82
CA GLY A 387 -10.14 5.38 -34.75
C GLY A 387 -10.61 5.81 -33.35
N GLN A 388 -10.54 4.97 -32.31
CA GLN A 388 -10.95 5.33 -30.93
C GLN A 388 -9.90 6.14 -30.14
N GLY A 389 -8.80 6.55 -30.77
CA GLY A 389 -7.69 7.25 -30.12
C GLY A 389 -6.80 6.32 -29.30
N ARG A 390 -5.98 6.88 -28.40
CA ARG A 390 -5.01 6.08 -27.63
C ARG A 390 -5.65 5.46 -26.39
N ILE A 391 -5.35 4.18 -26.15
CA ILE A 391 -5.63 3.51 -24.88
C ILE A 391 -4.94 4.24 -23.72
N SER A 392 -5.66 4.45 -22.62
CA SER A 392 -5.09 5.13 -21.46
C SER A 392 -5.68 4.66 -20.12
N PRO A 393 -4.94 4.79 -19.01
CA PRO A 393 -5.52 4.58 -17.69
C PRO A 393 -6.60 5.63 -17.40
N CYS A 394 -7.76 5.16 -16.93
CA CYS A 394 -8.90 5.98 -16.56
C CYS A 394 -8.48 7.10 -15.59
N GLY A 395 -8.93 8.33 -15.87
CA GLY A 395 -8.61 9.50 -15.05
C GLY A 395 -9.37 9.53 -13.71
N ALA A 396 -10.53 8.86 -13.66
CA ALA A 396 -11.37 8.78 -12.48
C ALA A 396 -11.07 7.54 -11.63
N ALA A 397 -11.32 7.65 -10.33
CA ALA A 397 -11.25 6.57 -9.38
C ALA A 397 -12.60 6.47 -8.66
N ILE A 398 -13.22 5.29 -8.72
CA ILE A 398 -14.47 5.01 -8.02
C ILE A 398 -14.14 4.49 -6.62
N SER A 399 -14.93 4.86 -5.63
CA SER A 399 -14.93 4.21 -4.33
C SER A 399 -16.35 3.94 -3.88
N TRP A 400 -16.63 2.70 -3.49
CA TRP A 400 -17.86 2.29 -2.85
C TRP A 400 -17.54 1.63 -1.51
N CYS A 401 -18.33 1.91 -0.48
CA CYS A 401 -18.26 1.23 0.81
C CYS A 401 -19.66 1.03 1.38
N ASN A 402 -19.84 -0.05 2.13
CA ASN A 402 -21.14 -0.46 2.64
C ASN A 402 -21.55 0.36 3.87
N VAL A 403 -21.81 1.65 3.66
CA VAL A 403 -22.22 2.60 4.69
C VAL A 403 -23.59 3.19 4.33
N THR A 404 -24.32 3.67 5.34
CA THR A 404 -25.67 4.21 5.15
C THR A 404 -25.67 5.54 4.40
N GLU A 405 -24.68 6.37 4.65
CA GLU A 405 -24.60 7.72 4.08
C GLU A 405 -23.50 7.81 3.03
N GLN A 406 -23.81 8.35 1.85
CA GLN A 406 -22.85 8.58 0.76
C GLN A 406 -21.93 7.36 0.50
N PRO A 407 -22.49 6.19 0.15
CA PRO A 407 -21.71 4.96 -0.03
C PRO A 407 -20.78 5.01 -1.24
N LEU A 408 -21.11 5.83 -2.25
CA LEU A 408 -20.40 5.96 -3.51
C LEU A 408 -19.73 7.34 -3.62
N ASP A 409 -18.48 7.35 -4.06
CA ASP A 409 -17.71 8.53 -4.39
C ASP A 409 -16.93 8.29 -5.70
N VAL A 410 -16.76 9.34 -6.50
CA VAL A 410 -15.98 9.29 -7.74
C VAL A 410 -15.03 10.45 -7.70
N THR A 411 -13.74 10.19 -7.83
CA THR A 411 -12.69 11.19 -7.62
C THR A 411 -11.77 11.30 -8.83
N ALA A 412 -11.18 12.49 -9.00
CA ALA A 412 -10.14 12.76 -9.98
C ALA A 412 -9.14 13.75 -9.34
N ASN A 413 -7.84 13.49 -9.49
CA ASN A 413 -6.78 14.32 -8.90
C ASN A 413 -6.94 14.58 -7.39
N GLY A 414 -7.47 13.59 -6.66
CA GLY A 414 -7.64 13.67 -5.22
C GLY A 414 -8.92 14.36 -4.72
N TYR A 415 -9.74 14.91 -5.62
CA TYR A 415 -11.01 15.59 -5.32
C TYR A 415 -12.21 14.87 -5.94
N LYS A 416 -13.43 15.20 -5.51
CA LYS A 416 -14.66 14.74 -6.17
C LYS A 416 -14.65 15.09 -7.66
N HIS A 417 -15.08 14.17 -8.50
CA HIS A 417 -15.06 14.32 -9.95
C HIS A 417 -16.02 15.44 -10.40
N GLY A 418 -15.55 16.34 -11.26
CA GLY A 418 -16.32 17.50 -11.72
C GLY A 418 -16.24 18.74 -10.80
N VAL A 419 -15.41 18.69 -9.75
CA VAL A 419 -15.11 19.85 -8.91
C VAL A 419 -14.43 20.95 -9.72
N THR A 420 -14.92 22.18 -9.56
CA THR A 420 -14.33 23.38 -10.17
C THR A 420 -13.40 24.08 -9.17
N LYS A 421 -12.49 24.92 -9.68
CA LYS A 421 -11.57 25.72 -8.84
C LYS A 421 -12.30 26.56 -7.78
N LYS A 422 -13.53 27.01 -8.07
CA LYS A 422 -14.33 27.88 -7.19
C LYS A 422 -14.75 27.22 -5.88
N VAL A 423 -14.83 25.89 -5.84
CA VAL A 423 -15.32 25.14 -4.65
C VAL A 423 -14.22 24.34 -3.96
N LEU A 424 -12.96 24.47 -4.41
CA LEU A 424 -11.81 23.90 -3.71
C LEU A 424 -11.73 24.45 -2.28
N GLY A 425 -11.26 23.63 -1.35
CA GLY A 425 -11.23 23.93 0.09
C GLY A 425 -12.57 23.72 0.81
N THR A 426 -13.68 23.54 0.09
CA THR A 426 -15.01 23.29 0.70
C THR A 426 -15.32 21.79 0.82
N ALA A 427 -16.24 21.41 1.71
CA ALA A 427 -16.70 20.03 1.87
C ALA A 427 -17.27 19.41 0.57
N LYS A 428 -17.80 20.23 -0.35
CA LYS A 428 -18.31 19.77 -1.66
C LYS A 428 -17.21 19.22 -2.56
N ALA A 429 -15.96 19.64 -2.39
CA ALA A 429 -14.83 19.18 -3.18
C ALA A 429 -14.18 17.89 -2.64
N ARG A 430 -14.38 17.60 -1.36
CA ARG A 430 -13.64 16.56 -0.64
C ARG A 430 -14.24 15.20 -0.88
N SER A 431 -13.36 14.22 -1.08
CA SER A 431 -13.77 12.83 -1.02
C SER A 431 -14.14 12.46 0.42
N ALA A 432 -15.17 11.62 0.58
CA ALA A 432 -15.51 11.04 1.88
C ALA A 432 -14.39 10.15 2.45
N LEU A 433 -13.41 9.81 1.61
CA LEU A 433 -12.25 9.01 1.98
C LEU A 433 -11.00 9.85 2.17
N CYS A 434 -10.98 11.19 2.07
CA CYS A 434 -9.78 11.97 2.38
C CYS A 434 -9.42 11.88 3.88
N LYS A 435 -8.26 12.40 4.31
CA LYS A 435 -7.85 12.24 5.73
C LYS A 435 -8.81 12.97 6.66
N LEU A 436 -9.24 14.16 6.26
CA LEU A 436 -10.14 15.02 7.03
C LEU A 436 -11.50 14.36 7.27
N GLU A 437 -12.16 13.84 6.22
CA GLU A 437 -13.49 13.22 6.40
C GLU A 437 -13.43 11.89 7.17
N LEU A 438 -12.36 11.10 7.03
CA LEU A 438 -12.15 9.93 7.90
C LEU A 438 -11.88 10.34 9.35
N PHE A 439 -11.23 11.48 9.58
CA PHE A 439 -11.01 12.00 10.92
C PHE A 439 -12.31 12.52 11.54
N HIS A 440 -13.12 13.27 10.81
CA HIS A 440 -14.47 13.66 11.24
C HIS A 440 -15.32 12.44 11.60
N SER A 441 -15.29 11.38 10.79
CA SER A 441 -16.00 10.14 11.09
C SER A 441 -15.51 9.51 12.41
N PHE A 442 -14.20 9.54 12.66
CA PHE A 442 -13.62 9.06 13.93
C PHE A 442 -13.98 9.96 15.12
N LEU A 443 -14.00 11.28 14.96
CA LEU A 443 -14.43 12.21 16.00
C LEU A 443 -15.92 12.04 16.32
N SER A 444 -16.77 11.77 15.32
CA SER A 444 -18.18 11.43 15.54
C SER A 444 -18.31 10.14 16.38
N LEU A 445 -17.52 9.10 16.09
CA LEU A 445 -17.46 7.89 16.91
C LEU A 445 -17.02 8.20 18.35
N LEU A 446 -16.01 9.05 18.53
CA LEU A 446 -15.55 9.49 19.85
C LEU A 446 -16.66 10.21 20.62
N SER A 447 -17.35 11.17 20.00
CA SER A 447 -18.45 11.92 20.63
C SER A 447 -19.65 11.05 20.97
N ALA A 448 -19.89 9.98 20.21
CA ALA A 448 -20.97 9.02 20.46
C ALA A 448 -20.63 7.99 21.54
N THR A 449 -19.36 7.88 21.95
CA THR A 449 -18.93 6.90 22.96
C THR A 449 -19.08 7.49 24.35
N ASP A 450 -19.74 6.76 25.25
CA ASP A 450 -19.84 7.16 26.65
C ASP A 450 -18.45 7.40 27.27
N PRO A 451 -18.21 8.51 28.00
CA PRO A 451 -16.91 8.83 28.57
C PRO A 451 -16.31 7.71 29.44
N SER A 452 -17.14 6.95 30.17
CA SER A 452 -16.69 5.81 30.99
C SER A 452 -16.30 4.59 30.14
N ALA A 453 -16.81 4.51 28.90
CA ALA A 453 -16.52 3.47 27.92
C ALA A 453 -15.37 3.84 26.96
N LEU A 454 -14.83 5.06 27.02
CA LEU A 454 -13.71 5.45 26.16
C LEU A 454 -12.44 4.63 26.44
N PRO A 455 -11.67 4.22 25.42
CA PRO A 455 -10.33 3.67 25.62
C PRO A 455 -9.42 4.64 26.38
N SER A 456 -8.56 4.13 27.26
CA SER A 456 -7.65 4.96 28.09
C SER A 456 -6.80 5.95 27.27
N SER A 457 -6.30 5.51 26.12
CA SER A 457 -5.54 6.35 25.16
C SER A 457 -6.29 7.57 24.62
N LEU A 458 -7.61 7.63 24.76
CA LEU A 458 -8.47 8.73 24.32
C LEU A 458 -9.02 9.56 25.48
N ARG A 459 -8.72 9.20 26.73
CA ARG A 459 -9.14 9.95 27.92
C ARG A 459 -8.19 11.09 28.29
N ALA A 460 -7.01 11.13 27.68
CA ALA A 460 -6.00 12.16 27.96
C ALA A 460 -6.46 13.54 27.48
N SER A 461 -6.28 14.56 28.31
CA SER A 461 -6.53 15.96 27.95
C SER A 461 -5.56 16.42 26.86
N GLY A 462 -6.06 17.15 25.86
CA GLY A 462 -5.20 17.89 24.90
C GLY A 462 -5.03 17.26 23.51
N LEU A 463 -5.80 16.22 23.15
CA LEU A 463 -5.83 15.73 21.76
C LEU A 463 -6.64 16.70 20.88
N GLN A 464 -5.95 17.46 20.01
CA GLN A 464 -6.60 18.50 19.20
C GLN A 464 -6.49 18.24 17.70
N THR A 465 -5.37 17.70 17.23
CA THR A 465 -5.11 17.53 15.79
C THR A 465 -5.14 16.06 15.37
N TYR A 466 -5.35 15.81 14.08
CA TYR A 466 -5.25 14.47 13.49
C TYR A 466 -3.95 13.74 13.86
N TRP A 467 -2.84 14.48 13.96
CA TRP A 467 -1.56 13.97 14.42
C TRP A 467 -1.61 13.51 15.88
N ASP A 468 -2.19 14.30 16.77
CA ASP A 468 -2.23 13.99 18.21
C ASP A 468 -2.99 12.71 18.47
N TYR A 469 -4.18 12.57 17.87
CA TYR A 469 -4.95 11.33 17.95
C TYR A 469 -4.15 10.15 17.41
N LYS A 470 -3.53 10.26 16.23
CA LYS A 470 -2.71 9.16 15.71
C LYS A 470 -1.56 8.79 16.65
N ARG A 471 -0.87 9.78 17.23
CA ARG A 471 0.27 9.57 18.13
C ARG A 471 -0.16 8.95 19.46
N ALA A 472 -1.34 9.30 19.96
CA ALA A 472 -1.90 8.75 21.19
C ALA A 472 -2.17 7.24 21.13
N SER A 473 -2.28 6.65 19.93
CA SER A 473 -2.36 5.20 19.74
C SER A 473 -0.99 4.53 19.96
N GLN A 474 -0.54 4.47 21.21
CA GLN A 474 0.84 4.10 21.57
C GLN A 474 1.25 2.72 21.05
N SER A 475 0.41 1.70 21.23
CA SER A 475 0.71 0.34 20.75
C SER A 475 0.87 0.30 19.22
N TYR A 476 0.04 1.02 18.46
CA TYR A 476 0.21 1.14 17.02
C TYR A 476 1.53 1.84 16.65
N GLN A 477 1.92 2.90 17.38
CA GLN A 477 3.18 3.60 17.13
C GLN A 477 4.40 2.75 17.46
N GLN A 478 4.35 1.97 18.55
CA GLN A 478 5.38 1.00 18.93
C GLN A 478 5.51 -0.10 17.88
N ALA A 479 4.40 -0.71 17.44
CA ALA A 479 4.40 -1.69 16.36
C ALA A 479 4.98 -1.11 15.06
N TRP A 480 4.63 0.15 14.74
CA TRP A 480 5.21 0.85 13.60
C TRP A 480 6.72 1.08 13.75
N GLN A 481 7.19 1.42 14.94
CA GLN A 481 8.62 1.60 15.21
C GLN A 481 9.39 0.28 15.00
N GLN A 482 8.84 -0.86 15.45
CA GLN A 482 9.47 -2.16 15.21
C GLN A 482 9.53 -2.48 13.71
N LEU A 483 8.41 -2.38 13.01
CA LEU A 483 8.39 -2.60 11.55
C LEU A 483 9.35 -1.67 10.79
N HIS A 484 9.34 -0.38 11.14
CA HIS A 484 10.18 0.61 10.48
C HIS A 484 11.66 0.34 10.73
N SER A 485 12.07 0.04 11.96
CA SER A 485 13.49 -0.18 12.27
C SER A 485 14.02 -1.49 11.70
N GLN A 486 13.21 -2.55 11.69
CA GLN A 486 13.66 -3.89 11.32
C GLN A 486 13.51 -4.22 9.83
N ALA A 487 12.45 -3.72 9.17
CA ALA A 487 12.17 -4.09 7.77
C ALA A 487 12.08 -2.89 6.81
N PHE A 488 11.55 -1.75 7.27
CA PHE A 488 11.28 -0.59 6.41
C PHE A 488 11.98 0.71 6.85
N PRO A 489 13.32 0.71 7.01
CA PRO A 489 14.05 1.87 7.54
C PRO A 489 13.99 3.10 6.64
N LEU A 490 13.80 2.89 5.34
CA LEU A 490 13.70 3.94 4.34
C LEU A 490 12.25 4.40 4.08
N TRP A 491 11.27 3.97 4.87
CA TRP A 491 9.89 4.40 4.67
C TRP A 491 9.78 5.93 4.81
N PRO A 492 9.37 6.68 3.77
CA PRO A 492 9.41 8.14 3.81
C PRO A 492 8.55 8.71 4.95
N ARG A 493 9.14 9.59 5.74
CA ARG A 493 8.40 10.40 6.72
C ARG A 493 7.74 11.56 5.98
N ASN A 494 6.42 11.63 6.04
CA ASN A 494 5.69 12.80 5.54
C ASN A 494 5.97 14.00 6.44
N ASP A 495 5.96 15.19 5.87
CA ASP A 495 5.96 16.44 6.63
C ASP A 495 4.83 16.40 7.67
N ARG A 496 5.18 16.63 8.93
CA ARG A 496 4.26 16.63 10.07
C ARG A 496 3.16 17.67 9.89
N ASN A 497 3.42 18.77 9.19
CA ASN A 497 2.41 19.80 8.91
C ASN A 497 1.24 19.26 8.08
N LEU A 498 1.43 18.18 7.30
CA LEU A 498 0.35 17.49 6.57
C LEU A 498 -0.61 16.66 7.44
N LEU A 499 -0.44 16.73 8.76
CA LEU A 499 -1.17 15.97 9.77
C LEU A 499 -1.65 16.85 10.94
N LYS A 500 -1.32 18.15 10.98
CA LYS A 500 -1.68 19.07 12.07
C LYS A 500 -3.00 19.82 11.85
N PHE A 501 -3.94 19.21 11.14
CA PHE A 501 -5.29 19.76 10.95
C PHE A 501 -6.26 19.22 12.02
N HIS A 502 -7.39 19.90 12.19
CA HIS A 502 -8.42 19.62 13.18
C HIS A 502 -9.61 18.85 12.59
#